data_AF-M7TLW6-F1
#
_entry.id   AF-M7TLW6-F1
#
_cell.length_a   1.000
_cell.length_b   1.000
_cell.length_c   1.000
_cell.angle_alpha   90.00
_cell.angle_beta   90.00
_cell.angle_gamma   90.00
#
_symmetry.space_group_name_H-M   'P 1'
#
loop_
_entity.id
_entity.type
_entity.pdbx_description
1 polymer ?
#
loop_
_entity_poly.entity_id
_entity_poly.type
_entity_poly.pdbx_seq_one_letter_code
_entity_poly.pdbx_strand_id
1 'polypeptide(L)'
;MGTSSISAEQTRSSGTQGESLSEALAKKTPHPKADDSNVVMPLRPVDCSRSGFITCYFYLYVILREEKVDSFMLNWFIDQLLTDVCRTQVPMQKGDYSQSLWFWTVMFGACVTTAGKTDSSLEEAQMNSARDQYMDKINLVSQTLKIKTWEGAKSVLSLFAWEDEFDGERELQAIWEEAVWEGNRRANRADHGDSCSAQDFW
;
A
#
# COMPACT_ATOMS: atom_id res chain seq x y z
N MET A 1 -43.61 37.62 62.66
CA MET A 1 -42.80 36.83 61.70
C MET A 1 -41.45 37.52 61.63
N GLY A 2 -40.45 37.01 62.38
CA GLY A 2 -39.04 37.37 62.24
C GLY A 2 -38.44 36.71 60.98
N THR A 3 -37.22 36.93 60.54
CA THR A 3 -35.94 37.13 61.25
C THR A 3 -34.84 37.45 60.21
N SER A 4 -33.79 38.16 60.64
CA SER A 4 -32.36 37.94 60.36
C SER A 4 -31.76 38.09 58.94
N SER A 5 -30.85 39.06 58.84
CA SER A 5 -29.39 38.93 58.62
C SER A 5 -28.82 37.75 57.81
N ILE A 6 -27.86 38.03 56.91
CA ILE A 6 -26.43 37.58 56.95
C ILE A 6 -25.78 37.68 55.54
N SER A 7 -24.55 38.20 55.53
CA SER A 7 -23.56 38.17 54.44
C SER A 7 -23.17 36.76 53.97
N ALA A 8 -22.85 36.60 52.68
CA ALA A 8 -21.72 35.77 52.25
C ALA A 8 -21.32 36.08 50.79
N GLU A 9 -20.10 36.57 50.64
CA GLU A 9 -19.05 36.16 49.68
C GLU A 9 -19.41 35.93 48.20
N GLN A 10 -18.88 36.72 47.25
CA GLN A 10 -17.49 36.81 46.77
C GLN A 10 -17.31 36.05 45.44
N THR A 11 -17.07 36.77 44.35
CA THR A 11 -15.87 36.64 43.49
C THR A 11 -15.92 37.51 42.23
N ARG A 12 -14.82 38.25 42.02
CA ARG A 12 -14.16 38.64 40.74
C ARG A 12 -14.97 39.45 39.72
N SER A 13 -14.47 40.51 39.09
CA SER A 13 -13.10 40.85 38.69
C SER A 13 -13.08 42.34 38.30
N SER A 14 -12.16 43.13 38.86
CA SER A 14 -11.80 44.45 38.31
C SER A 14 -10.60 44.27 37.37
N GLY A 15 -10.79 44.52 36.08
CA GLY A 15 -9.72 44.54 35.09
C GLY A 15 -9.59 45.94 34.48
N THR A 16 -8.74 46.76 35.09
CA THR A 16 -8.23 48.03 34.54
C THR A 16 -7.23 47.76 33.42
N GLN A 17 -7.57 48.30 32.24
CA GLN A 17 -6.72 48.99 31.26
C GLN A 17 -5.17 48.88 31.36
N GLY A 18 -4.55 48.46 30.25
CA GLY A 18 -3.40 49.17 29.68
C GLY A 18 -2.08 48.40 29.54
N GLU A 19 -1.92 47.60 28.47
CA GLU A 19 -0.60 47.34 27.88
C GLU A 19 -0.69 47.45 26.35
N SER A 20 0.16 48.32 25.78
CA SER A 20 0.18 48.69 24.37
C SER A 20 1.02 47.71 23.55
N LEU A 21 0.51 47.34 22.36
CA LEU A 21 1.10 46.41 21.37
C LEU A 21 2.56 46.73 20.95
N SER A 22 3.09 47.90 21.31
CA SER A 22 4.45 48.33 21.01
C SER A 22 5.53 47.60 21.83
N GLU A 23 5.18 47.04 23.00
CA GLU A 23 6.16 46.45 23.93
C GLU A 23 6.35 44.93 23.72
N ALA A 24 5.35 44.26 23.13
CA ALA A 24 5.42 42.83 22.79
C ALA A 24 6.27 42.54 21.53
N LEU A 25 6.43 43.52 20.64
CA LEU A 25 7.16 43.35 19.37
C LEU A 25 8.67 43.64 19.47
N ALA A 26 9.16 44.16 20.61
CA ALA A 26 10.58 44.49 20.80
C ALA A 26 11.40 43.38 21.50
N LYS A 27 10.80 42.26 21.88
CA LYS A 27 11.48 41.15 22.59
C LYS A 27 11.32 39.83 21.87
N LYS A 28 12.21 39.59 20.90
CA LYS A 28 12.98 38.35 20.67
C LYS A 28 13.27 38.12 19.20
N THR A 29 14.27 38.83 18.70
CA THR A 29 15.18 38.30 17.69
C THR A 29 16.26 37.48 18.41
N PRO A 30 16.55 36.25 17.95
CA PRO A 30 17.90 35.72 18.04
C PRO A 30 18.58 35.66 16.67
N HIS A 31 19.83 36.10 16.71
CA HIS A 31 20.85 36.23 15.69
C HIS A 31 21.24 34.87 15.03
N PRO A 32 21.71 34.86 13.75
CA PRO A 32 22.07 33.63 13.05
C PRO A 32 23.47 33.18 13.47
N LYS A 33 23.64 31.90 13.80
CA LYS A 33 24.95 31.24 13.81
C LYS A 33 25.07 30.40 12.55
N ALA A 34 26.03 30.77 11.72
CA ALA A 34 26.57 29.92 10.67
C ALA A 34 27.20 28.68 11.29
N ASP A 35 26.75 27.51 10.86
CA ASP A 35 27.52 26.28 10.93
C ASP A 35 27.30 25.55 9.61
N ASP A 36 28.20 25.80 8.66
CA ASP A 36 28.25 25.22 7.33
C ASP A 36 28.69 23.74 7.44
N SER A 37 27.76 22.87 7.81
CA SER A 37 27.89 21.45 7.47
C SER A 37 27.06 21.19 6.21
N ASN A 38 27.74 21.22 5.06
CA ASN A 38 27.26 20.71 3.79
C ASN A 38 27.02 19.19 3.90
N VAL A 39 26.00 18.79 4.65
CA VAL A 39 25.33 17.52 4.42
C VAL A 39 24.38 17.81 3.28
N VAL A 40 24.85 17.55 2.06
CA VAL A 40 23.95 17.26 0.94
C VAL A 40 23.11 16.09 1.42
N MET A 41 21.94 16.41 1.99
CA MET A 41 20.94 15.42 2.32
C MET A 41 20.74 14.64 1.03
N PRO A 42 20.93 13.30 1.01
CA PRO A 42 20.53 12.53 -0.14
C PRO A 42 19.08 12.91 -0.36
N LEU A 43 18.79 13.53 -1.51
CA LEU A 43 17.43 13.84 -1.93
C LEU A 43 16.64 12.58 -1.64
N ARG A 44 15.71 12.67 -0.68
CA ARG A 44 14.79 11.56 -0.41
C ARG A 44 14.28 11.11 -1.78
N PRO A 45 14.22 9.80 -2.06
CA PRO A 45 13.56 9.34 -3.27
C PRO A 45 12.24 10.09 -3.31
N VAL A 46 12.05 10.91 -4.33
CA VAL A 46 10.86 11.73 -4.47
C VAL A 46 9.71 10.75 -4.33
N ASP A 47 8.93 10.87 -3.25
CA ASP A 47 7.66 10.19 -3.15
C ASP A 47 6.95 10.54 -4.45
N CYS A 48 6.80 9.57 -5.35
CA CYS A 48 6.18 9.82 -6.64
C CYS A 48 4.76 10.28 -6.29
N SER A 49 4.58 11.61 -6.36
CA SER A 49 3.41 12.25 -5.77
C SER A 49 2.16 11.63 -6.40
N ARG A 50 1.06 11.57 -5.65
CA ARG A 50 -0.24 11.13 -6.20
C ARG A 50 -0.58 11.85 -7.52
N SER A 51 -0.11 13.08 -7.68
CA SER A 51 -0.12 13.84 -8.93
C SER A 51 0.71 13.23 -10.07
N GLY A 52 1.87 12.64 -9.82
CA GLY A 52 2.67 11.92 -10.82
C GLY A 52 1.98 10.64 -11.33
N PHE A 53 1.33 9.89 -10.45
CA PHE A 53 0.51 8.74 -10.81
C PHE A 53 -0.73 9.13 -11.63
N ILE A 54 -1.48 10.14 -11.17
CA ILE A 54 -2.66 10.67 -11.89
C ILE A 54 -2.25 11.29 -13.24
N THR A 55 -1.08 11.91 -13.33
CA THR A 55 -0.53 12.44 -14.59
C THR A 55 -0.14 11.33 -15.54
N CYS A 56 0.46 10.23 -15.06
CA CYS A 56 0.69 9.03 -15.88
C CYS A 56 -0.62 8.47 -16.43
N TYR A 57 -1.64 8.31 -15.58
CA TYR A 57 -2.96 7.81 -16.00
C TYR A 57 -3.59 8.67 -17.11
N PHE A 58 -3.61 10.00 -16.94
CA PHE A 58 -4.15 10.90 -17.97
C PHE A 58 -3.30 10.93 -19.26
N TYR A 59 -1.96 10.83 -19.15
CA TYR A 59 -1.09 10.75 -20.33
C TYR A 59 -1.36 9.49 -21.16
N LEU A 60 -1.60 8.35 -20.52
CA LEU A 60 -1.84 7.07 -21.17
C LEU A 60 -3.19 7.01 -21.86
N TYR A 61 -4.22 7.51 -21.19
CA TYR A 61 -5.56 7.57 -21.75
C TYR A 61 -5.64 8.50 -22.98
N VAL A 62 -4.89 9.62 -22.96
CA VAL A 62 -4.83 10.56 -24.09
C VAL A 62 -3.99 10.03 -25.26
N ILE A 63 -2.91 9.30 -24.99
CA ILE A 63 -2.00 8.80 -26.04
C ILE A 63 -2.49 7.51 -26.70
N LEU A 64 -3.12 6.58 -25.95
CA LEU A 64 -3.28 5.18 -26.39
C LEU A 64 -4.62 4.82 -27.04
N ARG A 65 -5.55 5.78 -27.20
CA ARG A 65 -6.89 5.65 -27.85
C ARG A 65 -7.35 4.20 -28.05
N GLU A 66 -8.20 3.69 -27.16
CA GLU A 66 -9.02 2.44 -27.18
C GLU A 66 -8.47 1.11 -27.77
N GLU A 67 -7.39 1.06 -28.56
CA GLU A 67 -6.92 -0.16 -29.23
C GLU A 67 -5.40 -0.40 -29.20
N LYS A 68 -4.58 0.44 -28.54
CA LYS A 68 -3.10 0.30 -28.61
C LYS A 68 -2.39 0.61 -27.31
N VAL A 69 -2.69 -0.09 -26.21
CA VAL A 69 -1.72 -0.13 -25.11
C VAL A 69 -0.57 -1.01 -25.57
N ASP A 70 0.54 -0.37 -25.91
CA ASP A 70 1.79 -1.01 -26.32
C ASP A 70 2.26 -2.01 -25.24
N SER A 71 2.68 -3.20 -25.66
CA SER A 71 3.05 -4.31 -24.77
C SER A 71 4.23 -3.96 -23.86
N PHE A 72 5.19 -3.17 -24.35
CA PHE A 72 6.27 -2.63 -23.53
C PHE A 72 5.75 -1.67 -22.47
N MET A 73 4.81 -0.77 -22.81
CA MET A 73 4.17 0.09 -21.83
C MET A 73 3.41 -0.71 -20.77
N LEU A 74 2.67 -1.74 -21.16
CA LEU A 74 1.97 -2.62 -20.23
C LEU A 74 2.94 -3.33 -19.27
N ASN A 75 4.04 -3.88 -19.78
CA ASN A 75 5.11 -4.48 -18.97
C ASN A 75 5.69 -3.49 -17.96
N TRP A 76 5.96 -2.26 -18.40
CA TRP A 76 6.46 -1.22 -17.51
C TRP A 76 5.45 -0.89 -16.39
N PHE A 77 4.14 -0.82 -16.69
CA PHE A 77 3.11 -0.62 -15.65
C PHE A 77 3.06 -1.77 -14.65
N ILE A 78 3.14 -2.99 -15.14
CA ILE A 78 3.16 -4.19 -14.29
C ILE A 78 4.36 -4.15 -13.34
N ASP A 79 5.54 -3.75 -13.82
CA ASP A 79 6.75 -3.61 -13.00
C ASP A 79 6.62 -2.51 -11.94
N GLN A 80 6.08 -1.34 -12.31
CA GLN A 80 5.83 -0.26 -11.35
C GLN A 80 4.79 -0.65 -10.30
N LEU A 81 3.72 -1.32 -10.71
CA LEU A 81 2.70 -1.84 -9.80
C LEU A 81 3.29 -2.87 -8.84
N LEU A 82 4.10 -3.79 -9.36
CA LEU A 82 4.74 -4.84 -8.57
C LEU A 82 5.73 -4.25 -7.58
N THR A 83 6.48 -3.23 -7.98
CA THR A 83 7.36 -2.46 -7.10
C THR A 83 6.59 -1.84 -5.95
N ASP A 84 5.42 -1.22 -6.22
CA ASP A 84 4.59 -0.64 -5.17
C ASP A 84 4.00 -1.71 -4.24
N VAL A 85 3.55 -2.83 -4.80
CA VAL A 85 3.07 -3.98 -4.03
C VAL A 85 4.17 -4.53 -3.11
N CYS A 86 5.41 -4.67 -3.60
CA CYS A 86 6.56 -5.08 -2.79
C CYS A 86 6.85 -4.07 -1.67
N ARG A 87 6.84 -2.78 -1.98
CA ARG A 87 7.06 -1.69 -1.02
C ARG A 87 6.01 -1.67 0.10
N THR A 88 4.75 -1.94 -0.25
CA THR A 88 3.61 -1.89 0.67
C THR A 88 3.33 -3.21 1.38
N GLN A 89 4.05 -4.29 1.06
CA GLN A 89 3.87 -5.61 1.67
C GLN A 89 4.03 -5.61 3.19
N VAL A 90 5.14 -5.07 3.71
CA VAL A 90 5.40 -5.05 5.16
C VAL A 90 4.40 -4.14 5.91
N PRO A 91 4.10 -2.91 5.43
CA PRO A 91 3.00 -2.11 5.97
C PRO A 91 1.66 -2.86 6.00
N MET A 92 1.32 -3.56 4.92
CA MET A 92 0.09 -4.35 4.83
C MET A 92 0.03 -5.45 5.89
N GLN A 93 1.14 -6.19 6.10
CA GLN A 93 1.21 -7.25 7.11
C GLN A 93 1.06 -6.72 8.54
N LYS A 94 1.51 -5.49 8.81
CA LYS A 94 1.38 -4.82 10.11
C LYS A 94 0.02 -4.16 10.33
N GLY A 95 -0.79 -4.04 9.27
CA GLY A 95 -2.04 -3.29 9.29
C GLY A 95 -1.90 -1.78 9.07
N ASP A 96 -0.69 -1.30 8.74
CA ASP A 96 -0.40 0.11 8.42
C ASP A 96 -0.78 0.49 6.98
N TYR A 97 -1.19 -0.50 6.18
CA TYR A 97 -1.74 -0.34 4.84
C TYR A 97 -2.97 -1.26 4.67
N SER A 98 -3.97 -0.81 3.92
CA SER A 98 -5.22 -1.57 3.73
C SER A 98 -4.95 -2.93 3.08
N GLN A 99 -5.25 -4.01 3.81
CA GLN A 99 -5.02 -5.38 3.35
C GLN A 99 -5.93 -5.74 2.18
N SER A 100 -7.19 -5.28 2.20
CA SER A 100 -8.13 -5.49 1.10
C SER A 100 -7.69 -4.78 -0.18
N LEU A 101 -7.20 -3.55 -0.07
CA LEU A 101 -6.65 -2.82 -1.21
C LEU A 101 -5.41 -3.51 -1.76
N TRP A 102 -4.49 -3.91 -0.88
CA TRP A 102 -3.28 -4.62 -1.30
C TRP A 102 -3.62 -5.93 -2.00
N PHE A 103 -4.58 -6.69 -1.45
CA PHE A 103 -5.05 -7.93 -2.07
C PHE A 103 -5.66 -7.69 -3.45
N TRP A 104 -6.52 -6.69 -3.57
CA TRP A 104 -7.10 -6.30 -4.85
C TRP A 104 -6.03 -5.93 -5.87
N THR A 105 -5.03 -5.12 -5.49
CA THR A 105 -3.93 -4.71 -6.37
C THR A 105 -3.12 -5.92 -6.85
N VAL A 106 -2.88 -6.89 -5.96
CA VAL A 106 -2.17 -8.13 -6.29
C VAL A 106 -2.98 -9.02 -7.24
N MET A 107 -4.28 -9.17 -7.03
CA MET A 107 -5.17 -9.92 -7.94
C MET A 107 -5.25 -9.24 -9.31
N PHE A 108 -5.35 -7.90 -9.33
CA PHE A 108 -5.35 -7.13 -10.56
C PHE A 108 -4.05 -7.33 -11.35
N GLY A 109 -2.89 -7.20 -10.69
CA GLY A 109 -1.59 -7.44 -11.30
C GLY A 109 -1.47 -8.86 -11.87
N ALA A 110 -1.86 -9.88 -11.10
CA ALA A 110 -1.86 -11.27 -11.55
C ALA A 110 -2.73 -11.49 -12.80
N CYS A 111 -3.93 -10.91 -12.81
CA CYS A 111 -4.84 -10.96 -13.95
C CYS A 111 -4.21 -10.33 -15.20
N VAL A 112 -3.66 -9.11 -15.06
CA VAL A 112 -3.03 -8.41 -16.19
C VAL A 112 -1.81 -9.18 -16.71
N THR A 113 -0.98 -9.76 -15.84
CA THR A 113 0.16 -10.59 -16.30
C THR A 113 -0.26 -11.89 -16.98
N THR A 114 -1.48 -12.37 -16.73
CA THR A 114 -2.02 -13.61 -17.33
C THR A 114 -2.74 -13.33 -18.66
N ALA A 115 -3.45 -12.20 -18.75
CA ALA A 115 -4.23 -11.83 -19.94
C ALA A 115 -3.46 -10.90 -20.91
N GLY A 116 -2.35 -10.30 -20.45
CA GLY A 116 -1.56 -9.34 -21.21
C GLY A 116 -0.98 -9.94 -22.48
N LYS A 117 -1.15 -9.23 -23.60
CA LYS A 117 -0.49 -9.59 -24.86
C LYS A 117 0.96 -9.14 -24.82
N THR A 118 1.84 -9.97 -25.34
CA THR A 118 3.26 -9.68 -25.49
C THR A 118 3.64 -9.75 -26.96
N ASP A 119 4.51 -8.85 -27.41
CA ASP A 119 4.94 -8.80 -28.81
C ASP A 119 6.34 -9.40 -28.99
N SER A 120 7.02 -9.75 -27.89
CA SER A 120 8.33 -10.42 -27.90
C SER A 120 8.48 -11.49 -26.82
N SER A 121 9.44 -12.40 -27.02
CA SER A 121 9.80 -13.43 -26.04
C SER A 121 10.41 -12.86 -24.76
N LEU A 122 11.05 -11.69 -24.84
CA LEU A 122 11.56 -10.99 -23.67
C LEU A 122 10.42 -10.51 -22.78
N GLU A 123 9.42 -9.88 -23.38
CA GLU A 123 8.22 -9.40 -22.68
C GLU A 123 7.42 -10.56 -22.10
N GLU A 124 7.30 -11.68 -22.83
CA GLU A 124 6.68 -12.90 -22.32
C GLU A 124 7.41 -13.42 -21.08
N ALA A 125 8.74 -13.47 -21.11
CA ALA A 125 9.54 -13.87 -19.95
C ALA A 125 9.37 -12.90 -18.76
N GLN A 126 9.26 -11.59 -19.03
CA GLN A 126 9.01 -10.57 -18.01
C GLN A 126 7.61 -10.72 -17.39
N MET A 127 6.57 -10.87 -18.21
CA MET A 127 5.20 -11.13 -17.73
C MET A 127 5.12 -12.40 -16.90
N ASN A 128 5.77 -13.48 -17.34
CA ASN A 128 5.82 -14.74 -16.60
C ASN A 128 6.54 -14.58 -15.25
N SER A 129 7.67 -13.87 -15.22
CA SER A 129 8.39 -13.59 -13.97
C SER A 129 7.58 -12.71 -13.02
N ALA A 130 6.85 -11.72 -13.54
CA ALA A 130 5.95 -10.89 -12.74
C ALA A 130 4.76 -11.70 -12.23
N ARG A 131 4.17 -12.55 -13.06
CA ARG A 131 3.07 -13.47 -12.71
C ARG A 131 3.47 -14.34 -11.53
N ASP A 132 4.63 -14.99 -11.58
CA ASP A 132 5.12 -15.84 -10.48
C ASP A 132 5.21 -15.06 -9.16
N GLN A 133 5.71 -13.82 -9.20
CA GLN A 133 5.78 -12.96 -8.03
C GLN A 133 4.38 -12.56 -7.51
N TYR A 134 3.42 -12.28 -8.39
CA TYR A 134 2.05 -12.03 -7.98
C TYR A 134 1.40 -13.28 -7.38
N MET A 135 1.63 -14.47 -7.92
CA MET A 135 1.12 -15.74 -7.37
C MET A 135 1.65 -15.97 -5.94
N ASP A 136 2.95 -15.77 -5.72
CA ASP A 136 3.54 -15.87 -4.37
C ASP A 136 2.87 -14.88 -3.39
N LYS A 137 2.54 -13.69 -3.87
CA LYS A 137 1.87 -12.63 -3.09
C LYS A 137 0.39 -12.92 -2.82
N ILE A 138 -0.32 -13.53 -3.76
CA ILE A 138 -1.69 -14.02 -3.55
C ILE A 138 -1.70 -15.06 -2.42
N ASN A 139 -0.76 -16.00 -2.46
CA ASN A 139 -0.61 -16.98 -1.40
C ASN A 139 -0.27 -16.30 -0.05
N LEU A 140 0.65 -15.34 -0.04
CA LEU A 140 1.03 -14.59 1.17
C LEU A 140 -0.17 -13.89 1.83
N VAL A 141 -0.96 -13.15 1.06
CA VAL A 141 -2.12 -12.43 1.62
C VAL A 141 -3.26 -13.37 1.99
N SER A 142 -3.43 -14.48 1.27
CA SER A 142 -4.39 -15.52 1.65
C SER A 142 -4.04 -16.12 3.02
N GLN A 143 -2.76 -16.37 3.29
CA GLN A 143 -2.30 -16.82 4.62
C GLN A 143 -2.46 -15.73 5.68
N THR A 144 -2.11 -14.48 5.34
CA THR A 144 -2.18 -13.33 6.27
C THR A 144 -3.62 -13.04 6.69
N LEU A 145 -4.56 -13.08 5.74
CA LEU A 145 -6.00 -12.86 5.96
C LEU A 145 -6.76 -14.13 6.36
N LYS A 146 -6.08 -15.29 6.40
CA LYS A 146 -6.66 -16.61 6.69
C LYS A 146 -7.81 -16.98 5.74
N ILE A 147 -7.70 -16.57 4.48
CA ILE A 147 -8.66 -16.90 3.42
C ILE A 147 -8.39 -18.34 2.97
N LYS A 148 -9.42 -19.18 3.04
CA LYS A 148 -9.33 -20.61 2.68
C LYS A 148 -10.22 -21.02 1.52
N THR A 149 -11.14 -20.16 1.11
CA THR A 149 -12.09 -20.43 0.03
C THR A 149 -12.18 -19.22 -0.89
N TRP A 150 -12.60 -19.46 -2.13
CA TRP A 150 -12.82 -18.40 -3.11
C TRP A 150 -13.86 -17.38 -2.63
N GLU A 151 -14.93 -17.83 -1.97
CA GLU A 151 -15.98 -16.94 -1.42
C GLU A 151 -15.40 -16.00 -0.37
N GLY A 152 -14.45 -16.48 0.45
CA GLY A 152 -13.70 -15.66 1.37
C GLY A 152 -12.86 -14.62 0.65
N ALA A 153 -12.15 -15.00 -0.42
CA ALA A 153 -11.37 -14.07 -1.25
C ALA A 153 -12.28 -13.01 -1.88
N LYS A 154 -13.37 -13.42 -2.52
CA LYS A 154 -14.37 -12.55 -3.13
C LYS A 154 -14.95 -11.55 -2.13
N SER A 155 -15.25 -12.00 -0.90
CA SER A 155 -15.75 -11.10 0.15
C SER A 155 -14.78 -9.99 0.54
N VAL A 156 -13.46 -10.22 0.40
CA VAL A 156 -12.43 -9.21 0.65
C VAL A 156 -12.25 -8.31 -0.56
N LEU A 157 -12.30 -8.87 -1.78
CA LEU A 157 -12.19 -8.11 -3.03
C LEU A 157 -13.37 -7.14 -3.22
N SER A 158 -14.57 -7.54 -2.81
CA SER A 158 -15.77 -6.69 -2.88
C SER A 158 -15.75 -5.47 -1.98
N LEU A 159 -14.83 -5.41 -1.01
CA LEU A 159 -14.63 -4.21 -0.19
C LEU A 159 -13.99 -3.06 -0.98
N PHE A 160 -13.39 -3.32 -2.13
CA PHE A 160 -12.70 -2.31 -2.92
C PHE A 160 -13.27 -2.16 -4.33
N ALA A 161 -13.30 -3.24 -5.10
CA ALA A 161 -13.86 -3.23 -6.44
C ALA A 161 -14.27 -4.65 -6.83
N TRP A 162 -15.57 -4.90 -6.73
CA TRP A 162 -16.24 -6.08 -7.26
C TRP A 162 -17.68 -5.71 -7.60
N GLU A 163 -18.13 -6.04 -8.81
CA GLU A 163 -19.52 -5.88 -9.23
C GLU A 163 -20.20 -7.25 -9.25
N ASP A 164 -21.50 -7.29 -8.93
CA ASP A 164 -22.29 -8.51 -9.11
C ASP A 164 -22.32 -8.87 -10.60
N GLU A 165 -22.19 -10.16 -10.92
CA GLU A 165 -22.11 -10.69 -12.30
C GLU A 165 -20.88 -10.28 -13.13
N PHE A 166 -19.75 -9.96 -12.47
CA PHE A 166 -18.48 -9.69 -13.15
C PHE A 166 -18.03 -10.83 -14.10
N ASP A 167 -17.93 -10.53 -15.40
CA ASP A 167 -17.59 -11.46 -16.50
C ASP A 167 -16.13 -11.99 -16.47
N GLY A 168 -15.37 -11.71 -15.41
CA GLY A 168 -14.03 -12.26 -15.18
C GLY A 168 -13.90 -13.05 -13.87
N GLU A 169 -15.02 -13.36 -13.21
CA GLU A 169 -14.99 -14.02 -11.90
C GLU A 169 -14.29 -15.38 -11.95
N ARG A 170 -14.54 -16.18 -12.99
CA ARG A 170 -13.96 -17.52 -13.13
C ARG A 170 -12.45 -17.47 -13.35
N GLU A 171 -11.98 -16.50 -14.12
CA GLU A 171 -10.57 -16.28 -14.41
C GLU A 171 -9.84 -15.86 -13.13
N LEU A 172 -10.41 -14.93 -12.36
CA LEU A 172 -9.85 -14.52 -11.07
C LEU A 172 -9.87 -15.66 -10.04
N GLN A 173 -10.94 -16.46 -10.02
CA GLN A 173 -11.02 -17.65 -9.18
C GLN A 173 -9.90 -18.63 -9.51
N ALA A 174 -9.71 -18.95 -10.80
CA ALA A 174 -8.67 -19.88 -11.23
C ALA A 174 -7.26 -19.39 -10.86
N ILE A 175 -6.98 -18.09 -11.03
CA ILE A 175 -5.72 -17.46 -10.62
C ILE A 175 -5.50 -17.60 -9.11
N TRP A 176 -6.52 -17.33 -8.30
CA TRP A 176 -6.42 -17.43 -6.84
C TRP A 176 -6.19 -18.87 -6.38
N GLU A 177 -6.95 -19.82 -6.92
CA GLU A 177 -6.84 -21.24 -6.60
C GLU A 177 -5.48 -21.80 -6.99
N GLU A 178 -4.96 -21.45 -8.18
CA GLU A 178 -3.62 -21.83 -8.63
C GLU A 178 -2.55 -21.35 -7.65
N ALA A 179 -2.59 -20.07 -7.27
CA ALA A 179 -1.63 -19.47 -6.35
C ALA A 179 -1.61 -20.15 -4.97
N VAL A 180 -2.78 -20.37 -4.39
CA VAL A 180 -2.91 -20.97 -3.05
C VAL A 180 -2.55 -22.45 -3.06
N TRP A 181 -2.94 -23.18 -4.10
CA TRP A 181 -2.60 -24.59 -4.25
C TRP A 181 -1.08 -24.80 -4.39
N GLU A 182 -0.43 -24.05 -5.28
CA GLU A 182 1.00 -24.15 -5.52
C GLU A 182 1.80 -23.71 -4.28
N GLY A 183 1.36 -22.66 -3.60
CA GLY A 183 1.93 -22.21 -2.33
C GLY A 183 1.90 -23.30 -1.26
N ASN A 184 0.76 -23.98 -1.08
CA ASN A 184 0.62 -25.09 -0.13
C ASN A 184 1.52 -26.27 -0.48
N ARG A 185 1.66 -26.61 -1.78
CA ARG A 185 2.56 -27.68 -2.24
C ARG A 185 4.01 -27.36 -1.91
N ARG A 186 4.45 -26.12 -2.12
CA ARG A 186 5.81 -25.68 -1.79
C ARG A 186 6.09 -25.72 -0.28
N ALA A 187 5.12 -25.27 0.54
CA ALA A 187 5.23 -25.35 2.00
C ALA A 187 5.35 -26.80 2.49
N ASN A 188 4.51 -27.71 1.99
CA ASN A 188 4.55 -29.13 2.36
C ASN A 188 5.87 -29.81 1.98
N ARG A 189 6.49 -29.42 0.85
CA ARG A 189 7.80 -29.96 0.43
C ARG A 189 8.94 -29.46 1.31
N ALA A 190 8.90 -28.21 1.77
CA ALA A 190 9.90 -27.66 2.67
C ALA A 190 9.86 -28.36 4.05
N ASP A 191 8.67 -28.66 4.55
CA ASP A 191 8.47 -29.36 5.84
C ASP A 191 9.01 -30.81 5.83
N HIS A 192 8.97 -31.48 4.67
CA HIS A 192 9.52 -32.84 4.50
C HIS A 192 11.03 -32.87 4.18
N GLY A 193 11.64 -31.71 3.88
CA GLY A 193 13.05 -31.59 3.49
C GLY A 193 14.04 -31.50 4.65
N ASP A 194 13.56 -31.30 5.88
CA ASP A 194 14.40 -31.05 7.07
C ASP A 194 14.61 -32.28 7.98
N SER A 195 14.28 -33.48 7.48
CA SER A 195 14.48 -34.76 8.19
C SER A 195 15.70 -35.55 7.69
N CYS A 196 16.72 -34.90 7.13
CA CYS A 196 17.97 -35.56 6.73
C CYS A 196 19.10 -35.30 7.75
N SER A 197 19.16 -36.20 8.75
CA SER A 197 20.32 -36.64 9.52
C SER A 197 21.36 -35.60 10.00
N ALA A 198 21.15 -35.08 11.21
CA ALA A 198 22.24 -34.62 12.09
C ALA A 198 22.75 -35.76 13.02
N GLN A 199 22.75 -37.00 12.53
CA GLN A 199 23.41 -38.14 13.15
C GLN A 199 24.11 -38.89 12.04
N ASP A 200 25.40 -38.62 11.88
CA ASP A 200 26.45 -39.53 11.40
C ASP A 200 27.77 -38.75 11.32
N PHE A 201 28.28 -38.35 12.49
CA PHE A 201 29.69 -38.02 12.68
C PHE A 201 30.05 -38.31 14.14
N TRP A 202 30.20 -39.59 14.45
CA TRP A 202 31.20 -40.15 15.38
C TRP A 202 31.45 -41.61 15.00
#